data_AF-A0A382RPV9-F1
#
_entry.id   AF-A0A382RPV9-F1
#
_cell.length_a   1.000
_cell.length_b   1.000
_cell.length_c   1.000
_cell.angle_alpha   90.00
_cell.angle_beta   90.00
_cell.angle_gamma   90.00
#
_symmetry.space_group_name_H-M   'P 1'
#
loop_
_entity.id
_entity.type
_entity.pdbx_description
1 polymer ?
#
loop_
_entity_poly.entity_id
_entity_poly.type
_entity_poly.pdbx_seq_one_letter_code
_entity_poly.pdbx_strand_id
1 'polypeptide(L)'
;VLEHRDDDKAAMFGLGSSAYYQNDIEAALNSFVNTIDTENKALRSKSYYNIARILQDKNEIEQSLSFYRKSLELNPNDMDTKINYELLKNQMKQHQKQEDNQNKENNDNQNDESQQNQDQSNKEDENNSQENESKSEQYKNENKEEDKNEMVENDSSKQDESPTKETDQNANDQPLEENKNKSDELMQAEAILNALKDQEKINQKQKILKTKS
;
A
#
# COMPACT_ATOMS: atom_id res chain seq x y z
N VAL A 1 -18.72 8.69 -37.39
CA VAL A 1 -18.70 7.20 -37.23
C VAL A 1 -18.04 6.75 -35.93
N LEU A 2 -17.20 7.56 -35.27
CA LEU A 2 -16.60 7.22 -33.94
C LEU A 2 -17.34 7.85 -32.75
N GLU A 3 -18.48 8.49 -32.99
CA GLU A 3 -19.10 9.47 -32.10
C GLU A 3 -20.11 8.87 -31.09
N HIS A 4 -20.22 7.53 -31.03
CA HIS A 4 -21.14 6.77 -30.17
C HIS A 4 -20.39 5.54 -29.61
N ARG A 5 -19.24 5.76 -28.99
CA ARG A 5 -18.40 4.70 -28.39
C ARG A 5 -17.82 5.09 -27.04
N ASP A 6 -18.60 5.84 -26.25
CA ASP A 6 -18.24 6.27 -24.89
C ASP A 6 -18.05 5.08 -23.92
N ASP A 7 -18.54 3.89 -24.29
CA ASP A 7 -18.35 2.61 -23.58
C ASP A 7 -17.25 1.71 -24.21
N ASP A 8 -16.47 2.22 -25.18
CA ASP A 8 -15.30 1.50 -25.71
C ASP A 8 -14.11 1.64 -24.75
N LYS A 9 -14.08 0.73 -23.77
CA LYS A 9 -13.00 0.60 -22.78
C LYS A 9 -11.60 0.54 -23.40
N ALA A 10 -11.45 0.03 -24.64
CA ALA A 10 -10.17 0.02 -25.35
C ALA A 10 -9.77 1.42 -25.87
N ALA A 11 -10.75 2.23 -26.29
CA ALA A 11 -10.54 3.64 -26.61
C ALA A 11 -10.18 4.45 -25.35
N MET A 12 -10.85 4.20 -24.22
CA MET A 12 -10.52 4.83 -22.92
C MET A 12 -9.09 4.53 -22.49
N PHE A 13 -8.65 3.27 -22.59
CA PHE A 13 -7.25 2.90 -22.37
C PHE A 13 -6.26 3.65 -23.28
N GLY A 14 -6.63 3.85 -24.55
CA GLY A 14 -5.85 4.62 -25.52
C GLY A 14 -5.74 6.09 -25.14
N LEU A 15 -6.83 6.71 -24.69
CA LEU A 15 -6.85 8.07 -24.15
C LEU A 15 -5.94 8.19 -22.92
N GLY A 16 -6.06 7.27 -21.96
CA GLY A 16 -5.22 7.27 -20.76
C GLY A 16 -3.73 7.15 -21.06
N SER A 17 -3.38 6.29 -22.02
CA SER A 17 -2.01 6.14 -22.52
C SER A 17 -1.49 7.44 -23.14
N SER A 18 -2.30 8.09 -24.00
CA SER A 18 -1.93 9.35 -24.65
C SER A 18 -1.77 10.49 -23.65
N ALA A 19 -2.68 10.61 -22.68
CA ALA A 19 -2.62 11.59 -21.60
C ALA A 19 -1.36 11.40 -20.73
N TYR A 20 -1.00 10.17 -20.39
CA TYR A 20 0.23 9.87 -19.65
C TYR A 20 1.49 10.33 -20.40
N TYR A 21 1.58 10.06 -21.71
CA TYR A 21 2.69 10.57 -22.54
C TYR A 21 2.73 12.10 -22.68
N GLN A 22 1.58 12.77 -22.53
CA GLN A 22 1.48 14.23 -22.48
C GLN A 22 1.73 14.81 -21.07
N ASN A 23 2.03 13.96 -20.08
CA ASN A 23 2.14 14.32 -18.66
C ASN A 23 0.84 14.92 -18.07
N ASP A 24 -0.31 14.65 -18.68
CA ASP A 24 -1.63 14.89 -18.08
C ASP A 24 -2.01 13.70 -17.21
N ILE A 25 -1.52 13.74 -15.97
CA ILE A 25 -1.68 12.64 -15.01
C ILE A 25 -3.13 12.48 -14.54
N GLU A 26 -3.90 13.57 -14.48
CA GLU A 26 -5.30 13.53 -14.05
C GLU A 26 -6.17 12.84 -15.10
N ALA A 27 -6.06 13.24 -16.37
CA ALA A 27 -6.78 12.61 -17.47
C ALA A 27 -6.32 11.16 -17.69
N ALA A 28 -5.02 10.87 -17.51
CA ALA A 28 -4.49 9.51 -17.57
C ALA A 28 -5.14 8.59 -16.53
N LEU A 29 -5.12 8.98 -15.25
CA LEU A 29 -5.75 8.20 -14.18
C LEU A 29 -7.24 8.03 -14.41
N ASN A 30 -7.98 9.11 -14.70
CA ASN A 30 -9.43 9.01 -14.92
C ASN A 30 -9.76 8.03 -16.06
N SER A 31 -9.02 8.08 -17.17
CA SER A 31 -9.20 7.17 -18.30
C SER A 31 -8.91 5.70 -17.95
N PHE A 32 -7.83 5.44 -17.20
CA PHE A 32 -7.51 4.07 -16.76
C PHE A 32 -8.47 3.54 -15.70
N VAL A 33 -8.92 4.37 -14.75
CA VAL A 33 -9.92 3.99 -13.74
C VAL A 33 -11.24 3.60 -14.42
N ASN A 34 -11.71 4.39 -15.38
CA ASN A 34 -12.90 4.05 -16.18
C ASN A 34 -12.73 2.81 -17.09
N THR A 35 -11.53 2.23 -17.15
CA THR A 35 -11.26 0.99 -17.91
C THR A 35 -11.31 -0.27 -17.02
N ILE A 36 -11.17 -0.16 -15.69
CA ILE A 36 -11.03 -1.34 -14.80
C ILE A 36 -12.32 -2.15 -14.59
N ASP A 37 -13.47 -1.59 -14.95
CA ASP A 37 -14.77 -2.28 -14.96
C ASP A 37 -14.94 -3.22 -16.18
N THR A 38 -14.06 -3.14 -17.19
CA THR A 38 -14.15 -3.97 -18.40
C THR A 38 -14.06 -5.46 -18.12
N GLU A 39 -14.92 -6.27 -18.75
CA GLU A 39 -14.86 -7.74 -18.70
C GLU A 39 -13.60 -8.33 -19.36
N ASN A 40 -12.88 -7.53 -20.16
CA ASN A 40 -11.62 -7.95 -20.77
C ASN A 40 -10.49 -7.95 -19.73
N LYS A 41 -10.24 -9.11 -19.10
CA LYS A 41 -9.17 -9.30 -18.09
C LYS A 41 -7.79 -8.77 -18.52
N ALA A 42 -7.42 -8.92 -19.79
CA ALA A 42 -6.13 -8.44 -20.29
C ALA A 42 -6.06 -6.91 -20.37
N LEU A 43 -7.18 -6.25 -20.69
CA LEU A 43 -7.29 -4.79 -20.68
C LEU A 43 -7.38 -4.24 -19.25
N ARG A 44 -8.14 -4.92 -18.37
CA ARG A 44 -8.24 -4.62 -16.93
C ARG A 44 -6.86 -4.71 -16.25
N SER A 45 -6.11 -5.79 -16.50
CA SER A 45 -4.71 -5.99 -16.04
C SER A 45 -3.81 -4.82 -16.46
N LYS A 46 -3.78 -4.48 -17.76
CA LYS A 46 -2.99 -3.35 -18.26
C LYS A 46 -3.40 -2.01 -17.64
N SER A 47 -4.67 -1.82 -17.32
CA SER A 47 -5.16 -0.61 -16.67
C SER A 47 -4.66 -0.51 -15.23
N TYR A 48 -4.71 -1.61 -14.47
CA TYR A 48 -4.09 -1.68 -13.14
C TYR A 48 -2.58 -1.45 -13.17
N TYR A 49 -1.85 -2.00 -14.15
CA TYR A 49 -0.43 -1.71 -14.34
C TYR A 49 -0.15 -0.20 -14.54
N ASN A 50 -0.92 0.48 -15.39
CA ASN A 50 -0.71 1.91 -15.64
C ASN A 50 -1.10 2.79 -14.44
N ILE A 51 -2.18 2.46 -13.72
CA ILE A 51 -2.54 3.13 -12.45
C ILE A 51 -1.40 2.97 -11.43
N ALA A 52 -0.89 1.73 -11.26
CA ALA A 52 0.22 1.45 -10.37
C ALA A 52 1.49 2.25 -10.73
N ARG A 53 1.82 2.33 -12.02
CA ARG A 53 2.95 3.13 -12.52
C ARG A 53 2.79 4.62 -12.21
N ILE A 54 1.61 5.19 -12.42
CA ILE A 54 1.35 6.60 -12.08
C ILE A 54 1.49 6.85 -10.57
N LEU A 55 1.01 5.91 -9.74
CA LEU A 55 1.16 6.01 -8.28
C LEU A 55 2.62 5.91 -7.85
N GLN A 56 3.42 5.06 -8.50
CA GLN A 56 4.86 5.00 -8.32
C GLN A 56 5.54 6.34 -8.70
N ASP A 57 5.16 6.94 -9.83
CA ASP A 57 5.66 8.25 -10.27
C ASP A 57 5.28 9.39 -9.29
N LYS A 58 4.16 9.25 -8.56
CA LYS A 58 3.71 10.16 -7.49
C LYS A 58 4.29 9.80 -6.10
N ASN A 59 5.12 8.75 -5.98
CA ASN A 59 5.67 8.22 -4.72
C ASN A 59 4.61 7.67 -3.74
N GLU A 60 3.43 7.28 -4.24
CA GLU A 60 2.37 6.58 -3.50
C GLU A 60 2.64 5.06 -3.55
N ILE A 61 3.71 4.64 -2.86
CA ILE A 61 4.37 3.33 -3.01
C ILE A 61 3.42 2.16 -2.64
N GLU A 62 2.67 2.27 -1.55
CA GLU A 62 1.82 1.18 -1.05
C GLU A 62 0.62 0.91 -1.96
N GLN A 63 0.00 1.99 -2.44
CA GLN A 63 -1.13 1.96 -3.35
C GLN A 63 -0.68 1.43 -4.72
N SER A 64 0.50 1.84 -5.19
CA SER A 64 1.13 1.30 -6.40
C SER A 64 1.35 -0.21 -6.31
N LEU A 65 1.93 -0.71 -5.21
CA LEU A 65 2.11 -2.15 -4.98
C LEU A 65 0.79 -2.92 -4.99
N SER A 66 -0.28 -2.35 -4.43
CA SER A 66 -1.63 -2.94 -4.46
C SER A 66 -2.16 -3.12 -5.89
N PHE A 67 -2.06 -2.08 -6.73
CA PHE A 67 -2.52 -2.15 -8.12
C PHE A 67 -1.62 -3.04 -9.00
N TYR A 68 -0.30 -3.06 -8.80
CA TYR A 68 0.57 -4.05 -9.46
C TYR A 68 0.17 -5.48 -9.08
N ARG A 69 -0.21 -5.73 -7.81
CA ARG A 69 -0.72 -7.05 -7.38
C ARG A 69 -2.00 -7.43 -8.15
N LYS A 70 -2.97 -6.52 -8.25
CA LYS A 70 -4.21 -6.73 -9.04
C LYS A 70 -3.93 -6.97 -10.53
N SER A 71 -2.92 -6.32 -11.11
CA SER A 71 -2.48 -6.61 -12.48
C SER A 71 -1.97 -8.05 -12.62
N LEU A 72 -1.13 -8.53 -11.68
CA LEU A 72 -0.60 -9.89 -11.66
C LEU A 72 -1.65 -10.96 -11.35
N GLU A 73 -2.67 -10.66 -10.54
CA GLU A 73 -3.81 -11.54 -10.29
C GLU A 73 -4.60 -11.83 -11.57
N LEU A 74 -4.66 -10.86 -12.49
CA LEU A 74 -5.31 -11.00 -13.80
C LEU A 74 -4.38 -11.54 -14.90
N ASN A 75 -3.08 -11.24 -14.83
CA ASN A 75 -2.06 -11.72 -15.76
C ASN A 75 -0.75 -12.10 -15.04
N PRO A 76 -0.64 -13.32 -14.49
CA PRO A 76 0.54 -13.75 -13.73
C PRO A 76 1.85 -13.83 -14.53
N ASN A 77 1.75 -13.82 -15.87
CA ASN A 77 2.88 -13.94 -16.79
C ASN A 77 3.38 -12.57 -17.30
N ASP A 78 2.83 -11.46 -16.81
CA ASP A 78 3.33 -10.12 -17.13
C ASP A 78 4.68 -9.87 -16.44
N MET A 79 5.75 -10.03 -17.21
CA MET A 79 7.12 -9.82 -16.73
C MET A 79 7.41 -8.35 -16.41
N ASP A 80 6.81 -7.39 -17.12
CA ASP A 80 7.04 -5.96 -16.88
C ASP A 80 6.38 -5.54 -15.56
N THR A 81 5.11 -5.94 -15.35
CA THR A 81 4.41 -5.77 -14.07
C THR A 81 5.20 -6.42 -12.92
N LYS A 82 5.70 -7.66 -13.12
CA LYS A 82 6.44 -8.39 -12.08
C LYS A 82 7.77 -7.73 -11.70
N ILE A 83 8.53 -7.24 -12.69
CA ILE A 83 9.79 -6.53 -12.46
C ILE A 83 9.54 -5.24 -11.69
N ASN A 84 8.55 -4.43 -12.10
CA ASN A 84 8.23 -3.18 -11.41
C ASN A 84 7.76 -3.42 -9.97
N TYR A 85 6.89 -4.42 -9.75
CA TYR A 85 6.42 -4.79 -8.41
C TYR A 85 7.57 -5.17 -7.47
N GLU A 86 8.46 -6.08 -7.89
CA GLU A 86 9.57 -6.51 -7.03
C GLU A 86 10.62 -5.40 -6.83
N LEU A 87 10.88 -4.54 -7.83
CA LEU A 87 11.74 -3.37 -7.67
C LEU A 87 11.17 -2.42 -6.60
N LEU A 88 9.89 -2.06 -6.72
CA LEU A 88 9.21 -1.13 -5.84
C LEU A 88 9.10 -1.66 -4.40
N LYS A 89 8.80 -2.95 -4.25
CA LYS A 89 8.75 -3.66 -2.96
C LYS A 89 10.13 -3.71 -2.28
N ASN A 90 11.20 -3.87 -3.05
CA ASN A 90 12.56 -3.79 -2.53
C ASN A 90 12.95 -2.37 -2.10
N GLN A 91 12.50 -1.33 -2.81
CA GLN A 91 12.68 0.07 -2.42
C GLN A 91 11.98 0.37 -1.09
N MET A 92 10.71 0.01 -0.95
CA MET A 92 9.94 0.16 0.30
C MET A 92 10.64 -0.50 1.49
N LYS A 93 11.10 -1.75 1.32
CA LYS A 93 11.84 -2.51 2.34
C LYS A 93 13.19 -1.90 2.71
N GLN A 94 13.84 -1.18 1.78
CA GLN A 94 15.10 -0.48 2.07
C GLN A 94 14.85 0.79 2.90
N HIS A 95 13.81 1.55 2.59
CA HIS A 95 13.43 2.75 3.36
C HIS A 95 13.08 2.39 4.81
N GLN A 96 12.21 1.39 5.02
CA GLN A 96 11.83 0.91 6.36
C GLN A 96 13.05 0.52 7.22
N LYS A 97 14.02 -0.18 6.63
CA LYS A 97 15.27 -0.56 7.33
C LYS A 97 16.16 0.63 7.71
N GLN A 98 16.13 1.71 6.93
CA GLN A 98 16.89 2.92 7.25
C GLN A 98 16.26 3.65 8.44
N GLU A 99 14.93 3.76 8.47
CA GLU A 99 14.18 4.32 9.59
C GLU A 99 14.35 3.49 10.88
N ASP A 100 14.26 2.16 10.79
CA ASP A 100 14.49 1.24 11.91
C ASP A 100 15.89 1.39 12.53
N ASN A 101 16.92 1.61 11.70
CA ASN A 101 18.30 1.77 12.17
C ASN A 101 18.52 3.16 12.79
N GLN A 102 17.99 4.23 12.19
CA GLN A 102 18.06 5.59 12.75
C GLN A 102 17.34 5.69 14.11
N ASN A 103 16.21 4.99 14.26
CA ASN A 103 15.47 4.92 15.52
C ASN A 103 16.22 4.13 16.62
N LYS A 104 17.15 3.24 16.26
CA LYS A 104 18.02 2.55 17.23
C LYS A 104 19.21 3.40 17.65
N GLU A 105 19.91 4.03 16.71
CA GLU A 105 21.03 4.94 17.02
C GLU A 105 20.59 6.12 17.91
N ASN A 106 19.37 6.62 17.74
CA ASN A 106 18.80 7.67 18.61
C ASN A 106 18.43 7.19 20.02
N ASN A 107 18.24 5.87 20.25
CA ASN A 107 17.86 5.32 21.55
C ASN A 107 19.08 4.97 22.42
N ASP A 108 20.16 4.48 21.80
CA ASP A 108 21.41 4.21 22.54
C ASP A 108 22.06 5.53 23.04
N ASN A 109 21.91 6.63 22.30
CA ASN A 109 22.41 7.96 22.68
C ASN A 109 21.66 8.64 23.85
N GLN A 110 20.59 8.05 24.41
CA GLN A 110 19.90 8.56 25.60
C GLN A 110 20.22 7.80 26.91
N ASN A 111 20.94 6.68 26.86
CA ASN A 111 21.26 5.90 28.07
C ASN A 111 22.60 6.31 28.73
N ASP A 112 23.58 6.80 27.96
CA ASP A 112 24.94 7.04 28.48
C ASP A 112 25.08 8.23 29.45
N GLU A 113 24.15 9.21 29.46
CA GLU A 113 24.18 10.30 30.46
C GLU A 113 23.74 9.86 31.87
N SER A 114 23.30 8.62 32.07
CA SER A 114 22.72 8.15 33.35
C SER A 114 23.63 7.29 34.23
N GLN A 115 24.78 6.79 33.73
CA GLN A 115 25.62 5.83 34.46
C GLN A 115 26.96 6.36 35.00
N GLN A 116 27.33 7.61 34.75
CA GLN A 116 28.69 8.10 35.06
C GLN A 116 28.94 8.52 36.53
N ASN A 117 28.17 8.01 37.51
CA ASN A 117 28.20 8.51 38.90
C ASN A 117 28.13 7.45 40.03
N GLN A 118 28.37 6.17 39.74
CA GLN A 118 28.53 5.12 40.76
C GLN A 118 29.57 4.07 40.34
N ASP A 119 30.84 4.30 40.66
CA ASP A 119 31.74 3.25 41.17
C ASP A 119 33.08 3.83 41.66
N GLN A 120 33.11 4.18 42.95
CA GLN A 120 34.36 4.49 43.65
C GLN A 120 34.28 4.09 45.13
N SER A 121 34.15 2.80 45.43
CA SER A 121 34.32 2.28 46.81
C SER A 121 34.65 0.79 46.87
N ASN A 122 35.77 0.48 47.53
CA ASN A 122 36.18 -0.78 48.16
C ASN A 122 36.71 -1.97 47.32
N LYS A 123 37.94 -2.33 47.67
CA LYS A 123 38.62 -3.62 47.47
C LYS A 123 38.55 -4.47 48.75
N GLU A 124 39.04 -5.70 48.65
CA GLU A 124 39.39 -6.64 49.74
C GLU A 124 38.16 -7.23 50.47
N ASP A 125 38.06 -8.54 50.77
CA ASP A 125 39.11 -9.51 51.12
C ASP A 125 38.91 -10.95 50.56
N GLU A 126 39.87 -11.85 50.83
CA GLU A 126 40.01 -13.20 50.25
C GLU A 126 39.17 -14.36 50.89
N ASN A 127 39.09 -15.44 50.10
CA ASN A 127 39.37 -16.85 50.46
C ASN A 127 38.26 -17.88 50.84
N ASN A 128 38.16 -18.87 49.93
CA ASN A 128 38.15 -20.33 50.16
C ASN A 128 36.86 -21.08 50.58
N SER A 129 36.32 -21.90 49.67
CA SER A 129 36.24 -23.38 49.83
C SER A 129 35.76 -24.12 48.56
N GLN A 130 36.24 -25.36 48.41
CA GLN A 130 35.80 -26.45 47.51
C GLN A 130 34.26 -26.71 47.63
N GLU A 131 33.49 -27.39 46.76
CA GLU A 131 33.67 -28.27 45.58
C GLU A 131 32.27 -28.45 44.88
N ASN A 132 31.96 -29.22 43.82
CA ASN A 132 32.67 -30.22 42.99
C ASN A 132 32.02 -30.37 41.57
N GLU A 133 32.57 -31.30 40.77
CA GLU A 133 32.02 -32.11 39.65
C GLU A 133 30.60 -31.83 39.08
N SER A 134 30.47 -31.47 37.79
CA SER A 134 30.50 -32.35 36.58
C SER A 134 29.17 -33.01 36.21
N LYS A 135 28.55 -32.60 35.08
CA LYS A 135 28.71 -33.30 33.77
C LYS A 135 27.86 -32.69 32.66
N SER A 136 28.47 -32.50 31.50
CA SER A 136 27.79 -32.54 30.21
C SER A 136 27.38 -33.97 29.86
N GLU A 137 26.27 -34.16 29.12
CA GLU A 137 26.30 -34.86 27.82
C GLU A 137 25.05 -34.51 26.98
N GLN A 138 25.31 -34.41 25.68
CA GLN A 138 24.41 -34.12 24.56
C GLN A 138 23.95 -35.44 23.94
N TYR A 139 22.73 -35.56 23.40
CA TYR A 139 22.37 -36.33 22.17
C TYR A 139 20.95 -35.89 21.72
N LYS A 140 20.74 -35.43 20.47
CA LYS A 140 20.36 -36.19 19.24
C LYS A 140 19.10 -37.05 19.40
N ASN A 141 18.20 -37.22 18.42
CA ASN A 141 17.85 -36.54 17.15
C ASN A 141 16.54 -37.22 16.65
N GLU A 142 15.96 -36.80 15.51
CA GLU A 142 14.97 -37.58 14.70
C GLU A 142 13.56 -37.82 15.30
N ASN A 143 12.47 -38.00 14.54
CA ASN A 143 12.05 -37.53 13.19
C ASN A 143 10.56 -37.92 12.99
N LYS A 144 9.81 -37.23 12.10
CA LYS A 144 8.55 -37.70 11.45
C LYS A 144 7.31 -37.96 12.37
N GLU A 145 6.05 -38.00 11.94
CA GLU A 145 5.30 -37.57 10.73
C GLU A 145 3.80 -37.55 11.06
N GLU A 146 3.01 -36.68 10.37
CA GLU A 146 1.55 -36.84 10.08
C GLU A 146 0.57 -36.95 11.30
N ASP A 147 -0.76 -36.73 11.21
CA ASP A 147 -1.67 -36.36 10.11
C ASP A 147 -2.85 -35.48 10.60
N LYS A 148 -3.60 -34.91 9.65
CA LYS A 148 -4.97 -34.32 9.67
C LYS A 148 -5.78 -34.25 10.98
N ASN A 149 -6.50 -33.13 11.15
CA ASN A 149 -7.97 -33.18 11.12
C ASN A 149 -8.64 -31.86 10.69
N GLU A 150 -9.92 -31.95 10.33
CA GLU A 150 -10.63 -31.07 9.40
C GLU A 150 -11.80 -30.30 10.07
N MET A 151 -12.38 -29.34 9.34
CA MET A 151 -13.71 -28.70 9.54
C MET A 151 -14.01 -27.89 10.81
N VAL A 152 -14.36 -26.61 10.60
CA VAL A 152 -15.64 -26.03 11.09
C VAL A 152 -16.16 -25.04 10.03
N GLU A 153 -17.31 -25.33 9.43
CA GLU A 153 -18.12 -24.32 8.71
C GLU A 153 -18.87 -23.44 9.72
N ASN A 154 -19.18 -22.19 9.37
CA ASN A 154 -20.40 -21.59 9.91
C ASN A 154 -21.02 -20.56 8.96
N ASP A 155 -22.35 -20.62 8.87
CA ASP A 155 -23.25 -19.82 8.03
C ASP A 155 -24.12 -18.90 8.93
N SER A 156 -24.94 -18.04 8.32
CA SER A 156 -25.87 -17.06 8.93
C SER A 156 -25.21 -15.76 9.45
N SER A 157 -25.85 -14.58 9.42
CA SER A 157 -27.29 -14.28 9.20
C SER A 157 -27.51 -12.88 8.57
N LYS A 158 -28.78 -12.58 8.25
CA LYS A 158 -29.29 -11.33 7.66
C LYS A 158 -29.46 -10.15 8.66
N GLN A 159 -29.85 -9.01 8.07
CA GLN A 159 -30.48 -7.79 8.62
C GLN A 159 -29.54 -6.69 9.11
N ASP A 160 -29.72 -5.49 8.56
CA ASP A 160 -30.35 -4.44 9.38
C ASP A 160 -31.16 -3.44 8.52
N GLU A 161 -32.16 -2.80 9.15
CA GLU A 161 -33.05 -1.80 8.53
C GLU A 161 -32.58 -0.36 8.79
N SER A 162 -32.91 0.56 7.89
CA SER A 162 -32.69 2.01 8.10
C SER A 162 -33.77 2.63 8.99
N PRO A 163 -33.43 3.69 9.74
CA PRO A 163 -34.43 4.74 9.97
C PRO A 163 -33.90 6.19 9.89
N THR A 164 -34.68 7.06 9.23
CA THR A 164 -34.77 8.54 9.42
C THR A 164 -33.57 9.42 9.02
N LYS A 165 -33.69 10.71 8.64
CA LYS A 165 -34.81 11.59 8.19
C LYS A 165 -34.24 12.84 7.49
N GLU A 166 -35.12 13.61 6.83
CA GLU A 166 -34.97 15.03 6.41
C GLU A 166 -34.25 15.87 7.48
N THR A 167 -33.46 16.93 7.24
CA THR A 167 -33.44 18.02 6.22
C THR A 167 -31.98 18.59 6.22
N ASP A 168 -31.49 19.56 5.43
CA ASP A 168 -32.07 20.60 4.56
C ASP A 168 -31.10 20.99 3.40
N GLN A 169 -31.40 22.08 2.68
CA GLN A 169 -30.80 22.47 1.40
C GLN A 169 -29.55 23.39 1.46
N ASN A 170 -28.78 23.36 0.35
CA ASN A 170 -28.34 24.53 -0.45
C ASN A 170 -26.82 24.74 -0.64
N ALA A 171 -26.22 24.00 -1.58
CA ALA A 171 -25.15 24.49 -2.45
C ALA A 171 -25.20 23.71 -3.78
N ASN A 172 -25.28 24.42 -4.90
CA ASN A 172 -25.63 23.83 -6.20
C ASN A 172 -24.39 23.51 -7.05
N ASP A 173 -23.93 22.26 -7.00
CA ASP A 173 -23.19 21.58 -8.07
C ASP A 173 -23.53 20.09 -7.93
N GLN A 174 -24.48 19.58 -8.71
CA GLN A 174 -24.95 18.20 -8.58
C GLN A 174 -23.86 17.20 -9.00
N PRO A 175 -23.53 16.20 -8.16
CA PRO A 175 -22.91 14.98 -8.66
C PRO A 175 -23.93 14.23 -9.54
N LEU A 176 -23.46 13.61 -10.61
CA LEU A 176 -24.26 12.66 -11.39
C LEU A 176 -24.49 11.39 -10.54
N GLU A 177 -25.66 11.29 -9.90
CA GLU A 177 -26.12 10.02 -9.34
C GLU A 177 -26.49 9.04 -10.46
N GLU A 178 -25.53 8.20 -10.86
CA GLU A 178 -25.84 6.89 -11.42
C GLU A 178 -25.67 5.82 -10.34
N ASN A 179 -26.79 5.41 -9.75
CA ASN A 179 -26.83 4.34 -8.75
C ASN A 179 -26.79 2.96 -9.45
N LYS A 180 -25.68 2.23 -9.27
CA LYS A 180 -25.56 0.75 -9.39
C LYS A 180 -24.19 0.27 -8.92
N ASN A 181 -24.15 -0.55 -7.85
CA ASN A 181 -23.10 -1.51 -7.47
C ASN A 181 -21.69 -1.25 -8.04
N LYS A 182 -21.03 -0.15 -7.67
CA LYS A 182 -19.60 0.02 -7.96
C LYS A 182 -18.81 -1.05 -7.22
N SER A 183 -17.88 -1.71 -7.90
CA SER A 183 -16.92 -2.62 -7.27
C SER A 183 -16.07 -1.88 -6.23
N ASP A 184 -15.70 -2.54 -5.14
CA ASP A 184 -14.73 -2.03 -4.16
C ASP A 184 -13.43 -1.56 -4.82
N GLU A 185 -13.03 -2.23 -5.91
CA GLU A 185 -11.86 -1.86 -6.70
C GLU A 185 -12.02 -0.51 -7.41
N LEU A 186 -13.23 -0.20 -7.89
CA LEU A 186 -13.56 1.07 -8.54
C LEU A 186 -13.67 2.19 -7.51
N MET A 187 -14.31 1.94 -6.37
CA MET A 187 -14.39 2.90 -5.26
C MET A 187 -13.00 3.25 -4.71
N GLN A 188 -12.13 2.25 -4.52
CA GLN A 188 -10.74 2.47 -4.10
C GLN A 188 -9.96 3.32 -5.13
N ALA A 189 -10.12 3.03 -6.42
CA ALA A 189 -9.45 3.76 -7.49
C ALA A 189 -9.94 5.21 -7.65
N GLU A 190 -11.26 5.44 -7.50
CA GLU A 190 -11.87 6.78 -7.49
C GLU A 190 -11.41 7.61 -6.27
N ALA A 191 -11.34 6.99 -5.07
CA ALA A 191 -10.84 7.66 -3.88
C ALA A 191 -9.39 8.13 -4.03
N ILE A 192 -8.54 7.28 -4.62
CA ILE A 192 -7.13 7.60 -4.91
C ILE A 192 -7.00 8.69 -5.97
N LEU A 193 -7.82 8.65 -7.04
CA LEU A 193 -7.89 9.71 -8.04
C LEU A 193 -8.22 11.07 -7.37
N ASN A 194 -9.22 11.12 -6.50
CA ASN A 194 -9.62 12.35 -5.82
C ASN A 194 -8.51 12.88 -4.88
N ALA A 195 -7.88 12.00 -4.09
CA ALA A 195 -6.76 12.38 -3.21
C ALA A 195 -5.58 13.01 -3.99
N LEU A 196 -5.24 12.46 -5.15
CA LEU A 196 -4.16 12.98 -5.99
C LEU A 196 -4.49 14.36 -6.59
N LYS A 197 -5.75 14.62 -6.96
CA LYS A 197 -6.19 15.96 -7.43
C LYS A 197 -6.03 17.02 -6.34
N ASP A 198 -6.43 16.70 -5.10
CA ASP A 198 -6.31 17.62 -3.97
C ASP A 198 -4.84 17.90 -3.61
N GLN A 199 -3.99 16.88 -3.60
CA GLN A 199 -2.54 17.01 -3.40
C GLN A 199 -1.91 17.90 -4.50
N GLU A 200 -2.29 17.72 -5.76
CA GLU A 200 -1.80 18.56 -6.86
C GLU A 200 -2.25 20.02 -6.73
N LYS A 201 -3.52 20.27 -6.38
CA LYS A 201 -4.05 21.62 -6.11
C LYS A 201 -3.31 22.32 -4.97
N ILE A 202 -2.95 21.58 -3.91
CA ILE A 202 -2.11 22.08 -2.81
C ILE A 202 -0.71 22.46 -3.32
N ASN A 203 -0.08 21.58 -4.10
CA ASN A 203 1.26 21.80 -4.66
C ASN A 203 1.30 23.02 -5.60
N GLN A 204 0.28 23.20 -6.46
CA GLN A 204 0.12 24.38 -7.31
C GLN A 204 0.00 25.66 -6.48
N LYS A 205 -0.84 25.65 -5.42
CA LYS A 205 -0.97 26.80 -4.50
C LYS A 205 0.35 27.16 -3.81
N GLN A 206 1.10 26.17 -3.34
CA GLN A 206 2.42 26.40 -2.73
C GLN A 206 3.42 27.00 -3.74
N LYS A 207 3.42 26.53 -5.00
CA LYS A 207 4.27 27.08 -6.06
C LYS A 207 3.95 28.54 -6.35
N ILE A 208 2.67 28.90 -6.42
CA ILE A 208 2.21 30.29 -6.62
C ILE A 208 2.65 31.20 -5.46
N LEU A 209 2.61 30.71 -4.22
CA LEU A 209 3.11 31.45 -3.05
C LEU A 209 4.63 31.66 -3.13
N LYS A 210 5.39 30.60 -3.44
CA LYS A 210 6.87 30.67 -3.58
C LYS A 210 7.36 31.58 -4.71
N THR A 211 6.54 31.86 -5.72
CA THR A 211 6.87 32.80 -6.82
C THR A 211 6.35 34.22 -6.60
N LYS A 212 5.67 34.49 -5.47
CA LYS A 212 5.16 35.82 -5.10
C LYS A 212 5.89 36.44 -3.89
N SER A 213 6.75 35.66 -3.24
CA SER A 213 7.72 36.09 -2.23
C SER A 213 9.07 36.40 -2.86
#